data_AF-A0A0Q8PC75-F1
#
_entry.id   AF-A0A0Q8PC75-F1
#
_cell.length_a   1.000
_cell.length_b   1.000
_cell.length_c   1.000
_cell.angle_alpha   90.00
_cell.angle_beta   90.00
_cell.angle_gamma   90.00
#
_symmetry.space_group_name_H-M   'P 1'
#
loop_
_entity.id
_entity.type
_entity.pdbx_description
1 polymer ?
#
loop_
_entity_poly.entity_id
_entity_poly.type
_entity_poly.pdbx_seq_one_letter_code
_entity_poly.pdbx_strand_id
1 'polypeptide(L)'
;MVLVAGLLLAVALYAQLEIGHFTAGAIRAGVARTILIVVGIGFGLTTSASVDGTPLKILALLIGFGTVHVPAAAILFIKRQRGSRKS
;
A
#
# COMPACT_ATOMS: atom_id res chain seq x y z
N MET A 1 8.90 7.38 14.29
CA MET A 1 9.06 6.48 13.12
C MET A 1 8.23 5.20 13.23
N VAL A 2 8.24 4.48 14.36
CA VAL A 2 7.40 3.28 14.55
C VAL A 2 5.91 3.54 14.32
N LEU A 3 5.36 4.60 14.92
CA LEU A 3 3.95 4.97 14.72
C LEU A 3 3.60 5.26 13.25
N VAL A 4 4.50 5.95 12.54
CA VAL A 4 4.33 6.29 11.12
C VAL A 4 4.34 5.02 10.26
N ALA A 5 5.30 4.12 10.51
CA ALA A 5 5.36 2.83 9.82
C ALA A 5 4.09 2.00 10.08
N GLY A 6 3.60 1.95 11.33
CA GLY A 6 2.37 1.27 11.68
C GLY A 6 1.14 1.83 10.97
N LEU A 7 0.99 3.16 10.94
CA LEU A 7 -0.10 3.81 10.23
C LEU A 7 -0.06 3.50 8.72
N LEU A 8 1.11 3.61 8.10
CA LEU A 8 1.27 3.37 6.66
C LEU A 8 1.07 1.89 6.29
N LEU A 9 1.42 0.96 7.19
CA LEU A 9 1.07 -0.45 7.02
C LEU A 9 -0.44 -0.69 7.11
N ALA A 10 -1.14 -0.02 8.02
CA ALA A 10 -2.59 -0.09 8.09
C ALA A 10 -3.24 0.45 6.81
N VAL A 11 -2.71 1.55 6.25
CA VAL A 11 -3.14 2.10 4.95
C VAL A 11 -2.91 1.11 3.81
N ALA A 12 -1.72 0.47 3.77
CA ALA A 12 -1.42 -0.55 2.77
C ALA A 12 -2.35 -1.76 2.88
N LEU A 13 -2.58 -2.25 4.09
CA LEU A 13 -3.50 -3.35 4.36
C LEU A 13 -4.92 -2.99 3.91
N TYR A 14 -5.40 -1.80 4.27
CA TYR A 14 -6.71 -1.31 3.83
C TYR A 14 -6.82 -1.31 2.30
N ALA A 15 -5.83 -0.75 1.59
CA ALA A 15 -5.84 -0.74 0.13
C ALA A 15 -5.90 -2.18 -0.45
N GLN A 16 -5.07 -3.09 0.06
CA GLN A 16 -5.00 -4.47 -0.42
C GLN A 16 -6.32 -5.23 -0.21
N LEU A 17 -6.95 -5.05 0.96
CA LEU A 17 -8.26 -5.65 1.24
C LEU A 17 -9.34 -5.07 0.32
N GLU A 18 -9.37 -3.74 0.17
CA GLU A 18 -10.47 -3.04 -0.49
C GLU A 18 -10.44 -3.12 -2.03
N ILE A 19 -9.30 -3.44 -2.65
CA ILE A 19 -9.20 -3.67 -4.10
C ILE A 19 -10.21 -4.73 -4.57
N GLY A 20 -10.38 -5.83 -3.84
CA GLY A 20 -11.31 -6.90 -4.22
C GLY A 20 -12.78 -6.48 -4.17
N HIS A 21 -13.10 -5.46 -3.38
CA HIS A 21 -14.46 -4.92 -3.27
C HIS A 21 -14.83 -4.01 -4.44
N PHE A 22 -13.87 -3.29 -5.04
CA PHE A 22 -14.16 -2.29 -6.08
C PHE A 22 -13.59 -2.58 -7.47
N THR A 23 -12.82 -3.65 -7.64
CA THR A 23 -12.28 -4.07 -8.95
C THR A 23 -13.06 -5.27 -9.47
N ALA A 24 -13.60 -5.16 -10.70
CA ALA A 24 -14.33 -6.26 -11.34
C ALA A 24 -13.38 -7.33 -11.88
N GLY A 25 -13.62 -8.60 -11.54
CA GLY A 25 -12.85 -9.75 -12.01
C GLY A 25 -11.66 -10.10 -11.11
N ALA A 26 -11.55 -11.39 -10.73
CA ALA A 26 -10.52 -11.89 -9.83
C ALA A 26 -9.10 -11.67 -10.37
N ILE A 27 -8.90 -11.82 -11.68
CA ILE A 27 -7.60 -11.60 -12.33
C ILE A 27 -7.18 -10.13 -12.23
N ARG A 28 -8.08 -9.18 -12.55
CA ARG A 28 -7.77 -7.74 -12.49
C ARG A 28 -7.47 -7.28 -11.06
N ALA A 29 -8.25 -7.75 -10.09
CA ALA A 29 -7.98 -7.49 -8.68
C ALA A 29 -6.63 -8.07 -8.24
N GLY A 30 -6.31 -9.31 -8.67
CA GLY A 30 -5.02 -9.95 -8.41
C GLY A 30 -3.85 -9.15 -8.99
N VAL A 31 -3.94 -8.74 -10.25
CA VAL A 31 -2.92 -7.92 -10.92
C VAL A 31 -2.70 -6.59 -10.18
N ALA A 32 -3.77 -5.89 -9.81
CA ALA A 32 -3.66 -4.63 -9.07
C ALA A 32 -2.96 -4.81 -7.71
N ARG A 33 -3.32 -5.86 -6.95
CA ARG A 33 -2.66 -6.20 -5.69
C ARG A 33 -1.17 -6.48 -5.87
N THR A 34 -0.83 -7.33 -6.85
CA THR A 34 0.55 -7.72 -7.13
C THR A 34 1.39 -6.52 -7.54
N ILE A 35 0.89 -5.65 -8.43
CA ILE A 35 1.60 -4.43 -8.84
C ILE A 35 1.88 -3.54 -7.62
N LEU A 36 0.88 -3.28 -6.78
CA LEU A 36 1.07 -2.45 -5.59
C LEU A 36 2.08 -3.04 -4.61
N ILE A 37 2.06 -4.37 -4.41
CA ILE A 37 3.04 -5.05 -3.55
C ILE A 37 4.45 -4.91 -4.14
N VAL A 38 4.63 -5.21 -5.43
CA VAL A 38 5.95 -5.18 -6.08
C VAL A 38 6.51 -3.76 -6.09
N VAL A 39 5.72 -2.77 -6.48
CA VAL A 39 6.14 -1.36 -6.50
C VAL A 39 6.41 -0.87 -5.08
N GLY A 40 5.56 -1.25 -4.11
CA GLY A 40 5.76 -0.94 -2.69
C GLY A 40 7.07 -1.51 -2.15
N ILE A 41 7.38 -2.78 -2.46
CA ILE A 41 8.64 -3.42 -2.05
C ILE A 41 9.83 -2.70 -2.70
N GLY A 42 9.75 -2.41 -4.00
CA GLY A 42 10.81 -1.68 -4.71
C GLY A 42 11.10 -0.33 -4.07
N PHE A 43 10.06 0.46 -3.78
CA PHE A 43 10.19 1.76 -3.14
C PHE A 43 10.66 1.66 -1.67
N GLY A 44 10.21 0.63 -0.95
CA GLY A 44 10.70 0.32 0.40
C GLY A 44 12.20 -0.01 0.41
N LEU A 45 12.66 -0.80 -0.55
CA LEU A 45 14.08 -1.16 -0.65
C LEU A 45 14.95 0.05 -1.01
N THR A 46 14.50 0.90 -1.94
CA THR A 46 15.25 2.12 -2.30
C THR A 46 15.34 3.09 -1.12
N THR A 47 14.25 3.31 -0.40
CA THR A 47 14.24 4.15 0.81
C THR A 47 15.09 3.56 1.93
N SER A 48 15.05 2.25 2.14
CA SER A 48 15.91 1.57 3.11
C SER A 48 17.40 1.64 2.76
N ALA A 49 17.76 1.75 1.48
CA ALA A 49 19.15 1.86 1.05
C ALA A 49 19.77 3.22 1.40
N SER A 50 18.94 4.24 1.66
CA SER A 50 19.38 5.60 2.01
C SER A 50 19.58 5.83 3.51
N VAL A 51 19.44 4.81 4.35
CA VAL A 51 19.48 4.93 5.82
C VAL A 51 20.42 3.88 6.41
N ASP A 52 21.22 4.28 7.41
CA ASP A 52 22.10 3.38 8.15
C ASP A 52 21.47 2.82 9.43
N GLY A 53 21.90 1.61 9.82
CA GLY A 53 21.42 0.90 11.00
C GLY A 53 20.21 0.00 10.73
N THR A 54 20.33 -1.28 11.10
CA THR A 54 19.33 -2.33 10.80
C THR A 54 17.90 -2.00 11.24
N PRO A 55 17.65 -1.47 12.46
CA PRO A 55 16.27 -1.15 12.88
C PRO A 55 15.66 -0.01 12.06
N LEU A 56 16.48 0.98 11.68
CA LEU A 56 16.03 2.12 10.90
C LEU A 56 15.78 1.75 9.44
N LYS A 57 16.59 0.83 8.87
CA LYS A 57 16.38 0.25 7.55
C LYS A 57 15.02 -0.44 7.44
N ILE A 58 14.65 -1.25 8.44
CA ILE A 58 13.33 -1.90 8.47
C ILE A 58 12.22 -0.85 8.53
N LEU A 59 12.34 0.16 9.39
CA LEU A 59 11.34 1.23 9.47
C LEU A 59 11.22 2.02 8.17
N ALA A 60 12.34 2.35 7.53
CA ALA A 60 12.37 3.05 6.24
C ALA A 60 11.69 2.21 5.14
N LEU A 61 11.97 0.90 5.09
CA LEU A 61 11.31 -0.02 4.18
C LEU A 61 9.79 -0.02 4.35
N LEU A 62 9.31 -0.15 5.60
CA LEU A 62 7.88 -0.19 5.89
C LEU A 62 7.18 1.15 5.57
N ILE A 63 7.84 2.27 5.85
CA ILE A 63 7.35 3.61 5.51
C ILE A 63 7.29 3.79 3.99
N GLY A 64 8.36 3.45 3.26
CA GLY A 64 8.39 3.53 1.80
C GLY A 64 7.32 2.64 1.17
N PHE A 65 7.21 1.40 1.64
CA PHE A 65 6.18 0.45 1.20
C PHE A 65 4.77 0.99 1.39
N GLY A 66 4.43 1.44 2.60
CA GLY A 66 3.08 1.92 2.89
C GLY A 66 2.74 3.25 2.21
N THR A 67 3.74 4.11 1.96
CA THR A 67 3.55 5.38 1.25
C THR A 67 3.01 5.18 -0.18
N VAL A 68 3.53 4.18 -0.91
CA VAL A 68 3.06 3.82 -2.26
C VAL A 68 1.57 3.45 -2.27
N HIS A 69 1.05 2.94 -1.16
CA HIS A 69 -0.35 2.51 -1.07
C HIS A 69 -1.32 3.65 -0.71
N VAL A 70 -0.82 4.82 -0.28
CA VAL A 70 -1.66 5.95 0.16
C VAL A 70 -2.63 6.43 -0.94
N PRO A 71 -2.19 6.64 -2.20
CA PRO A 71 -3.11 7.07 -3.27
C PRO A 71 -4.19 6.03 -3.56
N ALA A 72 -3.83 4.73 -3.57
CA ALA A 72 -4.78 3.65 -3.78
C ALA A 72 -5.82 3.60 -2.65
N ALA A 73 -5.37 3.69 -1.40
CA ALA A 73 -6.25 3.76 -0.23
C ALA A 73 -7.21 4.95 -0.30
N ALA A 74 -6.71 6.15 -0.67
CA ALA A 74 -7.54 7.35 -0.81
C ALA A 74 -8.63 7.18 -1.88
N ILE A 75 -8.27 6.65 -3.06
CA ILE A 75 -9.22 6.40 -4.15
C ILE A 75 -10.29 5.39 -3.73
N LEU A 76 -9.88 4.30 -3.09
CA LEU A 76 -10.81 3.25 -2.62
C LEU A 76 -11.73 3.77 -1.52
N PHE A 77 -11.21 4.59 -0.61
CA PHE A 77 -11.99 5.26 0.42
C PHE A 77 -13.04 6.21 -0.18
N ILE A 78 -12.67 7.00 -1.20
CA ILE A 78 -13.62 7.87 -1.91
C ILE A 78 -14.68 7.03 -2.63
N LYS A 79 -14.30 5.93 -3.31
CA LYS A 79 -15.25 5.00 -3.93
C LYS A 79 -16.25 4.43 -2.92
N ARG A 80 -15.76 4.07 -1.73
CA ARG A 80 -16.60 3.58 -0.63
C ARG A 80 -17.61 4.62 -0.17
N GLN A 81 -17.18 5.86 0.05
CA GLN A 81 -18.09 6.95 0.42
C GLN A 81 -19.14 7.24 -0.66
N ARG A 82 -18.78 7.08 -1.93
CA ARG A 82 -19.71 7.25 -3.07
C ARG A 82 -20.65 6.06 -3.29
N GLY A 83 -20.55 4.98 -2.49
CA GLY A 83 -21.33 3.76 -2.72
C GLY A 83 -21.09 3.13 -4.09
N SER A 84 -19.88 3.34 -4.65
CA SER A 84 -19.55 2.89 -6.01
C SER A 84 -19.56 1.36 -6.11
N ARG A 85 -19.97 0.83 -7.26
CA ARG A 85 -19.90 -0.61 -7.53
C ARG A 85 -18.54 -0.98 -8.14
N LYS A 86 -18.32 -2.29 -8.29
CA LYS A 86 -17.15 -2.83 -8.98
C LYS A 86 -17.06 -2.28 -10.40
N SER A 87 -15.84 -1.93 -10.81
CA SER A 87 -15.48 -1.46 -12.16
C SER A 87 -14.29 -2.26 -12.68
#